data_AF-A0A2Z6RDV7-F1
#
_entry.id   AF-A0A2Z6RDV7-F1
#
_cell.length_a   1.000
_cell.length_b   1.000
_cell.length_c   1.000
_cell.angle_alpha   90.00
_cell.angle_beta   90.00
_cell.angle_gamma   90.00
#
_symmetry.space_group_name_H-M   'P 1'
#
loop_
_entity.id
_entity.type
_entity.pdbx_description
1 polymer ?
#
loop_
_entity_poly.entity_id
_entity_poly.type
_entity_poly.pdbx_seq_one_letter_code
_entity_poly.pdbx_strand_id
1 'polypeptide(L)'
;MPNSEEVTPQRSDDEAPEVVSNSASKIQALEIKKKERGAKQKLLEIKKRKRRENDAKLKEQKTRKIANLSEKSDVSDYNKKVDNILKKIKEEGIPKFLPTELLEDFVNDDVKTKRKKNEHIQIKLEMSKMKPRIKKRKKKQHNTSPFTVVALQDPDLDRPIPTPKEIIEFKEDHFYGERLPRKNAILNASQGIKGAAIRFCRK
;
A
#
# COMPACT_ATOMS: atom_id res chain seq x y z
N MET A 1 12.72 -37.52 -62.27
CA MET A 1 13.83 -38.44 -61.90
C MET A 1 15.04 -37.99 -62.70
N PRO A 2 16.20 -37.60 -62.12
CA PRO A 2 16.64 -37.69 -60.72
C PRO A 2 16.78 -36.31 -60.02
N ASN A 3 16.68 -36.31 -58.69
CA ASN A 3 17.00 -35.18 -57.82
C ASN A 3 18.51 -35.23 -57.51
N SER A 4 19.22 -34.13 -57.74
CA SER A 4 20.59 -33.93 -57.25
C SER A 4 20.54 -33.15 -55.95
N GLU A 5 20.91 -33.83 -54.87
CA GLU A 5 21.05 -33.33 -53.51
C GLU A 5 22.21 -32.32 -53.43
N GLU A 6 21.91 -31.06 -53.11
CA GLU A 6 22.92 -30.11 -52.63
C GLU A 6 23.03 -30.24 -51.10
N VAL A 7 24.04 -30.99 -50.68
CA VAL A 7 24.46 -31.11 -49.27
C VAL A 7 25.26 -29.85 -48.91
N THR A 8 24.70 -29.02 -48.04
CA THR A 8 25.44 -27.93 -47.39
C THR A 8 26.34 -28.51 -46.29
N PRO A 9 27.64 -28.17 -46.23
CA PRO A 9 28.47 -28.61 -45.11
C PRO A 9 28.15 -27.74 -43.89
N GLN A 10 27.64 -28.39 -42.84
CA GLN A 10 27.60 -27.85 -41.48
C GLN A 10 29.01 -27.43 -41.08
N ARG A 11 29.24 -26.12 -40.91
CA ARG A 11 30.41 -25.62 -40.19
C ARG A 11 30.16 -25.76 -38.70
N SER A 12 31.01 -26.57 -38.09
CA SER A 12 31.09 -26.89 -36.67
C SER A 12 31.40 -25.66 -35.81
N ASP A 13 30.43 -25.24 -35.00
CA ASP A 13 30.60 -24.32 -33.86
C ASP A 13 31.31 -25.02 -32.69
N ASP A 14 32.49 -25.60 -32.92
CA ASP A 14 33.33 -26.19 -31.86
C ASP A 14 34.47 -25.24 -31.49
N GLU A 15 34.11 -23.99 -31.20
CA GLU A 15 35.04 -23.01 -30.63
C GLU A 15 35.07 -23.23 -29.11
N ALA A 16 35.96 -24.13 -28.70
CA ALA A 16 36.25 -24.38 -27.29
C ALA A 16 36.61 -23.06 -26.58
N PRO A 17 36.16 -22.83 -25.33
CA PRO A 17 36.45 -21.59 -24.62
C PRO A 17 37.96 -21.42 -24.51
N GLU A 18 38.48 -20.30 -25.04
CA GLU A 18 39.87 -19.92 -24.87
C GLU A 18 40.21 -19.93 -23.37
N VAL A 19 41.31 -20.60 -23.01
CA VAL A 19 41.79 -20.70 -21.63
C VAL A 19 42.17 -19.30 -21.13
N VAL A 20 41.21 -18.60 -20.54
CA VAL A 20 41.41 -17.30 -19.93
C VAL A 20 42.37 -17.49 -18.75
N SER A 21 43.57 -16.91 -18.85
CA SER A 21 44.58 -16.97 -17.79
C SER A 21 43.99 -16.48 -16.46
N ASN A 22 44.23 -17.23 -15.37
CA ASN A 22 43.69 -16.98 -14.03
C ASN A 22 43.92 -15.54 -13.54
N SER A 23 44.96 -14.84 -14.04
CA SER A 23 45.23 -13.44 -13.75
C SER A 23 44.22 -12.48 -14.40
N ALA A 24 43.83 -12.73 -15.65
CA ALA A 24 42.83 -11.94 -16.38
C ALA A 24 41.44 -12.07 -15.73
N SER A 25 41.06 -13.29 -15.31
CA SER A 25 39.80 -13.53 -14.59
C SER A 25 39.75 -12.77 -13.26
N LYS A 26 40.88 -12.67 -12.54
CA LYS A 26 40.98 -11.90 -11.28
C LYS A 26 40.81 -10.40 -11.52
N ILE A 27 41.37 -9.86 -12.60
CA ILE A 27 41.23 -8.44 -12.97
C ILE A 27 39.77 -8.13 -13.35
N GLN A 28 39.15 -8.97 -14.17
CA GLN A 28 37.74 -8.83 -14.54
C GLN A 28 36.82 -8.90 -13.32
N ALA A 29 37.07 -9.83 -12.40
CA ALA A 29 36.29 -9.95 -11.16
C ALA A 29 36.39 -8.69 -10.27
N LEU A 30 37.58 -8.07 -10.19
CA LEU A 30 37.76 -6.82 -9.45
C LEU A 30 37.04 -5.64 -10.14
N GLU A 31 37.04 -5.61 -11.47
CA GLU A 31 36.34 -4.57 -12.23
C GLU A 31 34.82 -4.69 -12.09
N ILE A 32 34.28 -5.91 -12.15
CA ILE A 32 32.86 -6.19 -11.90
C ILE A 32 32.47 -5.75 -10.49
N LYS A 33 33.25 -6.07 -9.46
CA LYS A 33 32.99 -5.61 -8.09
C LYS A 33 33.00 -4.08 -7.96
N LYS A 34 33.90 -3.39 -8.68
CA LYS A 34 33.92 -1.91 -8.71
C LYS A 34 32.66 -1.36 -9.39
N LYS A 35 32.25 -1.93 -10.52
CA LYS A 35 31.01 -1.55 -11.24
C LYS A 35 29.77 -1.77 -10.38
N GLU A 36 29.67 -2.90 -9.69
CA GLU A 36 28.56 -3.19 -8.76
C GLU A 36 28.48 -2.19 -7.60
N ARG A 37 29.63 -1.84 -6.99
CA ARG A 37 29.68 -0.82 -5.93
C ARG A 37 29.20 0.53 -6.46
N GLY A 38 29.66 0.93 -7.65
CA GLY A 38 29.21 2.16 -8.31
C GLY A 38 27.70 2.17 -8.61
N ALA A 39 27.16 1.05 -9.09
CA ALA A 39 25.72 0.91 -9.35
C ALA A 39 24.88 1.02 -8.06
N LYS A 40 25.32 0.38 -6.97
CA LYS A 40 24.66 0.47 -5.66
C LYS A 40 24.65 1.89 -5.11
N GLN A 41 25.76 2.63 -5.25
CA GLN A 41 25.85 4.03 -4.84
C GLN A 41 24.88 4.91 -5.64
N LYS A 42 24.87 4.78 -6.97
CA LYS A 42 23.92 5.51 -7.84
C LYS A 42 22.46 5.24 -7.46
N LEU A 43 22.10 3.98 -7.19
CA LEU A 43 20.74 3.64 -6.74
C LEU A 43 20.38 4.28 -5.40
N LEU A 44 21.33 4.35 -4.46
CA LEU A 44 21.12 5.02 -3.17
C LEU A 44 20.95 6.54 -3.34
N GLU A 45 21.71 7.17 -4.22
CA GLU A 45 21.57 8.60 -4.54
C GLU A 45 20.21 8.91 -5.18
N ILE A 46 19.76 8.08 -6.13
CA ILE A 46 18.43 8.21 -6.74
C ILE A 46 17.34 8.09 -5.67
N LYS A 47 17.44 7.11 -4.75
CA LYS A 47 16.48 6.97 -3.64
C LYS A 47 16.49 8.20 -2.72
N LYS A 48 17.66 8.74 -2.38
CA LYS A 48 17.79 9.96 -1.56
C LYS A 48 17.19 11.17 -2.26
N ARG A 49 17.43 11.34 -3.57
CA ARG A 49 16.85 12.43 -4.38
C ARG A 49 15.33 12.35 -4.41
N LYS A 50 14.75 11.18 -4.68
CA LYS A 50 13.30 10.95 -4.64
C LYS A 50 12.68 11.28 -3.28
N ARG A 51 13.36 10.95 -2.17
CA ARG A 51 12.90 11.33 -0.82
C ARG A 51 12.84 12.85 -0.64
N ARG A 52 13.89 13.57 -1.05
CA ARG A 52 13.92 15.05 -0.98
C ARG A 52 12.81 15.69 -1.81
N GLU A 53 12.56 15.18 -3.02
CA GLU A 53 11.48 15.66 -3.88
C GLU A 53 10.09 15.44 -3.25
N ASN A 54 9.86 14.28 -2.62
CA ASN A 54 8.61 14.01 -1.92
C ASN A 54 8.43 14.89 -0.67
N ASP A 55 9.48 15.10 0.12
CA ASP A 55 9.44 15.97 1.29
C ASP A 55 9.17 17.44 0.90
N ALA A 56 9.75 17.91 -0.20
CA ALA A 56 9.48 19.24 -0.74
C ALA A 56 8.01 19.39 -1.16
N LYS A 57 7.46 18.41 -1.91
CA LYS A 57 6.05 18.39 -2.30
C LYS A 57 5.11 18.36 -1.09
N LEU A 58 5.44 17.58 -0.06
CA LEU A 58 4.65 17.50 1.16
C LEU A 58 4.65 18.84 1.92
N LYS A 59 5.80 19.51 2.00
CA LYS A 59 5.91 20.85 2.60
C LYS A 59 5.07 21.87 1.82
N GLU A 60 5.15 21.86 0.51
CA GLU A 60 4.36 22.76 -0.36
C GLU A 60 2.85 22.51 -0.23
N GLN A 61 2.42 21.26 -0.15
CA GLN A 61 1.00 20.93 0.09
C GLN A 61 0.53 21.44 1.46
N LYS A 62 1.37 21.33 2.50
CA LYS A 62 1.03 21.85 3.83
C LYS A 62 0.91 23.37 3.83
N THR A 63 1.85 24.08 3.21
CA THR A 63 1.77 25.55 3.13
C THR A 63 0.56 26.01 2.31
N ARG A 64 0.26 25.37 1.17
CA ARG A 64 -0.96 25.64 0.38
C ARG A 64 -2.24 25.39 1.17
N LYS A 65 -2.32 24.30 1.96
CA LYS A 65 -3.47 24.03 2.81
C LYS A 65 -3.65 25.10 3.90
N ILE A 66 -2.56 25.54 4.52
CA ILE A 66 -2.59 26.59 5.53
C ILE A 66 -3.05 27.91 4.90
N ALA A 67 -2.51 28.29 3.74
CA ALA A 67 -2.92 29.50 3.01
C ALA A 67 -4.41 29.46 2.62
N ASN A 68 -4.90 28.34 2.09
CA ASN A 68 -6.32 28.18 1.74
C ASN A 68 -7.23 28.20 2.98
N LEU A 69 -6.75 27.75 4.13
CA LEU A 69 -7.50 27.83 5.39
C LEU A 69 -7.55 29.26 5.93
N SER A 70 -6.46 30.01 5.82
CA SER A 70 -6.44 31.43 6.21
C SER A 70 -7.30 32.31 5.29
N GLU A 71 -7.35 32.01 3.99
CA GLU A 71 -8.24 32.73 3.05
C GLU A 71 -9.73 32.38 3.24
N LYS A 72 -10.04 31.17 3.71
CA LYS A 72 -11.43 30.74 3.97
C LYS A 72 -11.91 31.00 5.39
N SER A 73 -11.02 31.42 6.29
CA SER A 73 -11.37 31.81 7.66
C SER A 73 -11.87 33.25 7.78
N ASP A 74 -12.37 33.84 6.70
CA ASP A 74 -13.27 34.97 6.81
C ASP A 74 -14.52 34.51 7.57
N VAL A 75 -14.50 34.76 8.88
CA VAL A 75 -15.52 34.46 9.92
C VAL A 75 -16.92 34.99 9.58
N SER A 76 -17.10 35.67 8.45
CA SER A 76 -18.35 36.28 8.00
C SER A 76 -19.39 35.29 7.45
N ASP A 77 -18.98 34.14 6.89
CA ASP A 77 -19.90 33.20 6.24
C ASP A 77 -20.56 32.19 7.20
N TYR A 78 -19.89 31.85 8.31
CA TYR A 78 -20.46 30.95 9.31
C TYR A 78 -21.59 31.64 10.09
N ASN A 79 -21.40 32.91 10.46
CA ASN A 79 -22.41 33.71 11.16
C ASN A 79 -23.68 33.91 10.31
N LYS A 80 -23.53 34.20 9.00
CA LYS A 80 -24.68 34.33 8.09
C LYS A 80 -25.51 33.04 7.96
N LYS A 81 -24.88 31.87 8.02
CA LYS A 81 -25.60 30.58 7.98
C LYS A 81 -26.38 30.31 9.26
N VAL A 82 -25.78 30.59 10.42
CA VAL A 82 -26.46 30.42 11.72
C VAL A 82 -27.64 31.37 11.84
N ASP A 83 -27.50 32.63 11.41
CA ASP A 83 -28.58 33.63 11.46
C ASP A 83 -29.76 33.26 10.54
N ASN A 84 -29.48 32.68 9.36
CA ASN A 84 -30.53 32.19 8.46
C ASN A 84 -31.26 30.95 9.00
N ILE A 85 -30.56 30.07 9.71
CA ILE A 85 -31.19 28.92 10.38
C ILE A 85 -32.09 29.40 11.52
N LEU A 86 -31.65 30.39 12.30
CA LEU A 86 -32.44 30.95 13.39
C LEU A 86 -33.72 31.65 12.91
N LYS A 87 -33.65 32.36 11.77
CA LYS A 87 -34.84 32.99 11.16
C LYS A 87 -35.86 31.97 10.70
N LYS A 88 -35.42 30.90 10.02
CA LYS A 88 -36.31 29.81 9.57
C LYS A 88 -37.01 29.11 10.72
N ILE A 89 -36.32 28.87 11.84
CA ILE A 89 -36.92 28.23 13.03
C ILE A 89 -38.00 29.11 13.66
N LYS A 90 -37.86 30.45 13.59
CA LYS A 90 -38.89 31.38 14.11
C LYS A 90 -40.11 31.47 13.21
N GLU A 91 -39.96 31.32 11.89
CA GLU A 91 -41.04 31.42 10.91
C GLU A 91 -41.80 30.10 10.72
N GLU A 92 -41.09 28.96 10.68
CA GLU A 92 -41.66 27.64 10.36
C GLU A 92 -41.99 26.81 11.62
N GLY A 93 -41.65 27.32 12.80
CA GLY A 93 -41.79 26.60 14.07
C GLY A 93 -40.72 25.53 14.27
N ILE A 94 -40.69 24.92 15.46
CA ILE A 94 -39.72 23.87 15.77
C ILE A 94 -40.04 22.66 14.87
N PRO A 95 -39.08 22.15 14.09
CA PRO A 95 -39.32 21.01 13.22
C PRO A 95 -39.79 19.82 14.06
N LYS A 96 -40.75 19.06 13.51
CA LYS A 96 -41.26 17.85 14.16
C LYS A 96 -40.10 16.91 14.46
N PHE A 97 -39.89 16.63 15.75
CA PHE A 97 -38.87 15.69 16.18
C PHE A 97 -39.18 14.31 15.61
N LEU A 98 -38.11 13.56 15.31
CA LEU A 98 -38.22 12.17 14.91
C LEU A 98 -38.91 11.38 16.05
N PRO A 99 -39.82 10.44 15.74
CA PRO A 99 -40.43 9.59 16.76
C PRO A 99 -39.39 8.90 17.64
N THR A 100 -39.60 8.94 18.96
CA THR A 100 -38.68 8.36 19.95
C THR A 100 -38.57 6.85 19.83
N GLU A 101 -39.61 6.18 19.34
CA GLU A 101 -39.62 4.73 19.06
C GLU A 101 -38.49 4.31 18.11
N LEU A 102 -38.13 5.16 17.12
CA LEU A 102 -37.04 4.88 16.19
C LEU A 102 -35.65 5.10 16.81
N LEU A 103 -35.56 5.89 17.88
CA LEU A 103 -34.30 6.16 18.58
C LEU A 103 -33.99 5.08 19.62
N GLU A 104 -35.01 4.45 20.19
CA GLU A 104 -34.86 3.38 21.18
C GLU A 104 -34.12 2.15 20.62
N ASP A 105 -34.29 1.84 19.33
CA ASP A 105 -33.57 0.75 18.66
C ASP A 105 -32.06 0.98 18.65
N PHE A 106 -31.60 2.22 18.48
CA PHE A 106 -30.17 2.55 18.47
C PHE A 106 -29.55 2.63 19.86
N VAL A 107 -30.31 3.03 20.88
CA VAL A 107 -29.84 3.09 22.28
C VAL A 107 -29.66 1.68 22.86
N ASN A 108 -30.49 0.72 22.43
CA ASN A 108 -30.45 -0.66 22.93
C ASN A 108 -29.30 -1.50 22.32
N ASP A 109 -28.79 -1.15 21.14
CA ASP A 109 -27.63 -1.82 20.52
C ASP A 109 -26.30 -1.49 21.24
N ASP A 110 -26.19 -0.30 21.83
CA ASP A 110 -25.02 0.12 22.62
C ASP A 110 -24.95 -0.52 24.02
N VAL A 111 -26.07 -1.04 24.54
CA VAL A 111 -26.11 -1.70 25.86
C VAL A 111 -25.80 -3.19 25.75
N LYS A 112 -26.23 -3.86 24.66
CA LYS A 112 -25.94 -5.28 24.42
C LYS A 112 -24.48 -5.57 24.07
N THR A 113 -23.72 -4.58 23.64
CA THR A 113 -22.29 -4.73 23.28
C THR A 113 -21.32 -4.54 24.46
N LYS A 114 -21.77 -4.10 25.64
CA LYS A 114 -20.87 -3.67 26.75
C LYS A 114 -20.45 -4.75 27.76
N ARG A 115 -20.73 -6.04 27.56
CA ARG A 115 -20.31 -7.11 28.51
C ARG A 115 -19.73 -8.37 27.88
N LYS A 116 -18.89 -8.22 26.86
CA LYS A 116 -17.89 -9.27 26.56
C LYS A 116 -16.52 -8.71 26.91
N LYS A 117 -16.00 -9.12 28.07
CA LYS A 117 -14.57 -9.03 28.36
C LYS A 117 -13.88 -9.73 27.19
N ASN A 118 -13.06 -8.99 26.47
CA ASN A 118 -12.20 -9.51 25.42
C ASN A 118 -11.18 -10.45 26.06
N GLU A 119 -11.57 -11.71 26.27
CA GLU A 119 -10.61 -12.79 26.27
C GLU A 119 -10.02 -12.79 24.85
N HIS A 120 -8.72 -12.53 24.75
CA HIS A 120 -8.00 -12.74 23.52
C HIS A 120 -8.13 -14.22 23.16
N ILE A 121 -9.13 -14.54 22.35
CA ILE A 121 -9.15 -15.79 21.59
C ILE A 121 -7.87 -15.72 20.77
N GLN A 122 -6.85 -16.44 21.24
CA GLN A 122 -5.76 -16.85 20.39
C GLN A 122 -6.41 -17.73 19.32
N ILE A 123 -6.86 -17.10 18.23
CA ILE A 123 -7.20 -17.80 17.01
C ILE A 123 -5.89 -18.45 16.62
N LYS A 124 -5.71 -19.71 17.02
CA LYS A 124 -4.67 -20.58 16.48
C LYS A 124 -4.84 -20.46 14.98
N LEU A 125 -3.85 -19.81 14.37
CA LEU A 125 -3.74 -19.57 12.96
C LEU A 125 -3.44 -20.91 12.27
N GLU A 126 -4.34 -21.89 12.41
CA GLU A 126 -4.50 -22.95 11.42
C GLU A 126 -5.18 -22.30 10.22
N MET A 127 -4.47 -21.36 9.59
CA MET A 127 -4.77 -20.92 8.24
C MET A 127 -4.50 -22.13 7.37
N SER A 128 -5.54 -22.95 7.25
CA SER A 128 -5.70 -23.94 6.21
C SER A 128 -5.15 -23.32 4.93
N LYS A 129 -4.13 -23.97 4.36
CA LYS A 129 -3.54 -23.66 3.05
C LYS A 129 -4.53 -23.94 1.91
N MET A 130 -5.82 -23.70 2.13
CA MET A 130 -6.86 -23.81 1.12
C MET A 130 -6.83 -22.53 0.30
N LYS A 131 -5.88 -22.48 -0.64
CA LYS A 131 -5.96 -21.56 -1.78
C LYS A 131 -7.34 -21.77 -2.41
N PRO A 132 -8.21 -20.76 -2.52
CA PRO A 132 -9.46 -20.93 -3.23
C PRO A 132 -9.12 -21.39 -4.66
N ARG A 133 -9.64 -22.56 -5.05
CA ARG A 133 -9.42 -23.14 -6.37
C ARG A 133 -10.26 -22.34 -7.37
N ILE A 134 -9.81 -21.13 -7.69
CA ILE A 134 -10.48 -20.23 -8.64
C ILE A 134 -10.38 -20.91 -10.00
N LYS A 135 -11.48 -21.54 -10.44
CA LYS A 135 -11.60 -22.11 -11.78
C LYS A 135 -11.51 -20.95 -12.79
N LYS A 136 -10.36 -20.82 -13.46
CA LYS A 136 -10.16 -19.83 -14.54
C LYS A 136 -11.15 -20.13 -15.67
N ARG A 137 -12.20 -19.31 -15.81
CA ARG A 137 -13.04 -19.34 -17.02
C ARG A 137 -12.26 -18.65 -18.13
N LYS A 138 -11.93 -19.37 -19.21
CA LYS A 138 -11.31 -18.77 -20.40
C LYS A 138 -12.38 -17.90 -21.08
N LYS A 139 -12.10 -16.61 -21.29
CA LYS A 139 -12.94 -15.77 -22.16
C LYS A 139 -12.81 -16.33 -23.59
N LYS A 140 -13.93 -16.68 -24.21
CA LYS A 140 -13.96 -17.01 -25.64
C LYS A 140 -13.89 -15.70 -26.41
N GLN A 141 -12.68 -15.30 -26.83
CA GLN A 141 -12.50 -14.23 -27.80
C GLN A 141 -12.41 -14.87 -29.17
N HIS A 142 -13.25 -14.45 -30.10
CA HIS A 142 -13.14 -14.85 -31.49
C HIS A 142 -12.41 -13.72 -32.23
N ASN A 143 -11.26 -14.07 -32.80
CA ASN A 143 -10.46 -13.16 -33.61
C ASN A 143 -10.91 -13.33 -35.06
N THR A 144 -11.45 -12.28 -35.66
CA THR A 144 -11.75 -12.18 -37.09
C THR A 144 -10.88 -11.05 -37.63
N SER A 145 -9.73 -11.37 -38.23
CA SER A 145 -8.76 -10.40 -38.77
C SER A 145 -9.47 -9.22 -39.46
N PRO A 146 -9.22 -7.92 -39.14
CA PRO A 146 -8.32 -7.29 -38.15
C PRO A 146 -8.97 -6.94 -36.80
N PHE A 147 -10.18 -7.42 -36.53
CA PHE A 147 -10.98 -7.03 -35.37
C PHE A 147 -11.13 -8.16 -34.33
N THR A 148 -11.22 -7.79 -33.06
CA THR A 148 -11.53 -8.72 -31.97
C THR A 148 -12.99 -8.55 -31.59
N VAL A 149 -13.80 -9.60 -31.78
CA VAL A 149 -15.20 -9.59 -31.35
C VAL A 149 -15.26 -10.03 -29.89
N VAL A 150 -15.68 -9.10 -29.03
CA VAL A 150 -15.84 -9.33 -27.59
C VAL A 150 -17.30 -9.11 -27.22
N ALA A 151 -17.95 -10.14 -26.67
CA ALA A 151 -19.29 -9.99 -26.11
C ALA A 151 -19.23 -9.09 -24.85
N LEU A 152 -20.07 -8.06 -24.82
CA LEU A 152 -20.29 -7.23 -23.63
C LEU A 152 -20.95 -8.08 -22.54
N GLN A 153 -20.59 -7.82 -21.28
CA GLN A 153 -21.20 -8.52 -20.15
C GLN A 153 -22.57 -7.91 -19.86
N ASP A 154 -23.57 -8.76 -19.62
CA ASP A 154 -24.91 -8.31 -19.27
C ASP A 154 -24.89 -7.55 -17.94
N PRO A 155 -25.53 -6.37 -17.85
CA PRO A 155 -25.52 -5.53 -16.65
C PRO A 155 -26.27 -6.14 -15.47
N ASP A 156 -27.16 -7.11 -15.71
CA ASP A 156 -28.04 -7.72 -14.70
C ASP A 156 -27.35 -8.79 -13.84
N LEU A 157 -26.09 -9.10 -14.12
CA LEU A 157 -25.26 -9.95 -13.27
C LEU A 157 -24.52 -9.08 -12.26
N ASP A 158 -25.09 -8.95 -11.06
CA ASP A 158 -24.50 -8.34 -9.84
C ASP A 158 -23.27 -9.12 -9.33
N ARG A 159 -22.32 -9.40 -10.21
CA ARG A 159 -21.04 -10.00 -9.83
C ARG A 159 -20.10 -8.87 -9.47
N PRO A 160 -19.52 -8.89 -8.25
CA PRO A 160 -18.51 -7.90 -7.91
C PRO A 160 -17.35 -7.98 -8.91
N ILE A 161 -16.86 -6.81 -9.32
CA ILE A 161 -15.68 -6.70 -10.18
C ILE A 161 -14.54 -7.44 -9.49
N PRO A 162 -13.89 -8.42 -10.15
CA PRO A 162 -12.80 -9.15 -9.54
C PRO A 162 -11.68 -8.19 -9.19
N THR A 163 -11.24 -8.20 -7.94
CA THR A 163 -10.11 -7.38 -7.49
C THR A 163 -8.84 -7.80 -8.25
N PRO A 164 -8.06 -6.84 -8.78
CA PRO A 164 -6.84 -7.15 -9.51
C PRO A 164 -5.82 -7.83 -8.58
N LYS A 165 -5.05 -8.77 -9.14
CA LYS A 165 -4.11 -9.60 -8.38
C LYS A 165 -3.05 -8.77 -7.65
N GLU A 166 -2.55 -7.71 -8.28
CA GLU A 166 -1.56 -6.81 -7.69
C GLU A 166 -2.02 -6.23 -6.34
N ILE A 167 -3.32 -5.93 -6.20
CA ILE A 167 -3.88 -5.41 -4.94
C ILE A 167 -3.97 -6.52 -3.89
N ILE A 168 -4.34 -7.73 -4.29
CA ILE A 168 -4.41 -8.89 -3.40
C ILE A 168 -3.00 -9.22 -2.90
N GLU A 169 -2.03 -9.35 -3.81
CA GLU A 169 -0.62 -9.64 -3.53
C GLU A 169 0.00 -8.55 -2.64
N PHE A 170 -0.25 -7.27 -2.94
CA PHE A 170 0.21 -6.17 -2.08
C PHE A 170 -0.36 -6.28 -0.67
N LYS A 171 -1.65 -6.59 -0.52
CA LYS A 171 -2.27 -6.75 0.79
C LYS A 171 -1.69 -7.95 1.55
N GLU A 172 -1.51 -9.07 0.86
CA GLU A 172 -0.91 -10.27 1.43
C GLU A 172 0.52 -9.99 1.93
N ASP A 173 1.38 -9.42 1.09
CA ASP A 173 2.77 -9.13 1.44
C ASP A 173 2.89 -8.04 2.51
N HIS A 174 2.08 -6.97 2.42
CA HIS A 174 2.19 -5.84 3.34
C HIS A 174 1.68 -6.17 4.74
N PHE A 175 0.57 -6.92 4.84
CA PHE A 175 -0.09 -7.22 6.10
C PHE A 175 0.33 -8.55 6.71
N TYR A 176 0.54 -9.58 5.88
CA TYR A 176 0.76 -10.96 6.31
C TYR A 176 2.08 -11.56 5.81
N GLY A 177 2.88 -10.80 5.06
CA GLY A 177 4.22 -11.20 4.66
C GLY A 177 5.12 -11.47 5.86
N GLU A 178 6.25 -12.14 5.61
CA GLU A 178 7.23 -12.52 6.64
C GLU A 178 7.84 -11.28 7.28
N ARG A 179 7.20 -10.79 8.35
CA ARG A 179 7.71 -9.68 9.14
C ARG A 179 8.83 -10.20 10.03
N LEU A 180 10.05 -9.75 9.75
CA LEU A 180 11.19 -10.01 10.62
C LEU A 180 10.80 -9.63 12.06
N PRO A 181 10.90 -10.56 13.03
CA PRO A 181 10.57 -10.27 14.42
C PRO A 181 11.46 -9.11 14.86
N ARG A 182 10.83 -8.00 15.25
CA ARG A 182 11.57 -6.86 15.80
C ARG A 182 12.21 -7.36 17.10
N LYS A 183 13.54 -7.28 17.18
CA LYS A 183 14.23 -7.49 18.46
C LYS A 183 13.63 -6.51 19.46
N ASN A 184 13.19 -7.00 20.62
CA ASN A 184 12.77 -6.13 21.71
C ASN A 184 13.92 -5.17 21.99
N ALA A 185 13.68 -3.86 21.82
CA ALA A 185 14.68 -2.86 22.16
C ALA A 185 14.79 -2.85 23.68
N ILE A 186 15.79 -3.56 24.21
CA ILE A 186 16.19 -3.41 25.61
C ILE A 186 16.86 -2.04 25.68
N LEU A 187 16.07 -1.01 25.98
CA LEU A 187 16.59 0.29 26.36
C LEU A 187 17.27 0.09 27.71
N ASN A 188 18.60 0.07 27.72
CA ASN A 188 19.41 0.22 28.93
C ASN A 188 19.27 1.65 29.47
N ALA A 189 18.04 2.13 29.69
CA ALA A 189 17.73 3.42 30.28
C ALA A 189 17.78 3.30 31.81
N SER A 190 18.90 2.85 32.36
CA SER A 190 19.19 2.89 33.81
C SER A 190 20.62 2.43 34.11
N GLN A 191 21.62 2.97 33.41
CA GLN A 191 22.98 3.01 33.97
C GLN A 191 23.26 4.42 34.49
N GLY A 192 22.74 4.66 35.70
CA GLY A 192 23.28 5.52 36.76
C GLY A 192 23.78 6.92 36.42
N ILE A 193 22.91 7.92 36.51
CA ILE A 193 23.34 9.22 37.04
C ILE A 193 23.35 9.08 38.56
N LYS A 194 24.51 8.75 39.13
CA LYS A 194 24.78 9.01 40.55
C LYS A 194 24.98 10.52 40.70
N GLY A 195 23.94 11.24 41.08
CA GLY A 195 23.97 12.68 41.32
C GLY A 195 22.78 13.10 42.18
N ALA A 196 23.00 14.03 43.11
CA ALA A 196 22.06 14.39 44.17
C ALA A 196 20.67 14.72 43.63
N ALA A 197 19.66 13.98 44.10
CA ALA A 197 18.26 14.30 43.87
C ALA A 197 18.00 15.71 44.39
N ILE A 198 17.71 16.64 43.47
CA ILE A 198 17.22 17.97 43.80
C ILE A 198 15.85 17.80 44.45
N ARG A 199 15.83 17.72 45.78
CA ARG A 199 14.59 17.80 46.57
C ARG A 199 14.09 19.24 46.49
N PHE A 200 13.15 19.49 45.59
CA PHE A 200 12.36 20.72 45.62
C PHE A 200 11.40 20.65 46.81
N CYS A 201 11.76 21.29 47.92
CA CYS A 201 10.81 21.66 48.96
C CYS A 201 10.12 22.96 48.55
N ARG A 202 8.80 22.93 48.35
CA ARG A 202 8.00 24.15 48.23
C ARG A 202 7.81 24.73 49.64
N LYS A 203 8.10 26.03 49.81
CA LYS A 203 7.59 26.82 50.94
C LYS A 203 6.18 27.29 50.62
#